data_AF-A0A1V5AK07-F1
#
_entry.id   AF-A0A1V5AK07-F1
#
_cell.length_a   1.000
_cell.length_b   1.000
_cell.length_c   1.000
_cell.angle_alpha   90.00
_cell.angle_beta   90.00
_cell.angle_gamma   90.00
#
_symmetry.space_group_name_H-M   'P 1'
#
loop_
_entity.id
_entity.type
_entity.pdbx_description
1 polymer ?
#
loop_
_entity_poly.entity_id
_entity_poly.type
_entity_poly.pdbx_seq_one_letter_code
_entity_poly.pdbx_strand_id
1 'polypeptide(L)'
;MHKVPLKLNIRRPVFDWLLHTGGWSSKEISEALFTKRIEREGFLNAINTGRDIIIPLEKAEKLVELLERPLSALFLSEPPDETPLPKDFRYFPEDPELDQTVR
;
A
#
# COMPACT_ATOMS: atom_id res chain seq x y z
N MET A 1 11.20 22.90 26.47
CA MET A 1 10.70 23.11 25.09
C MET A 1 9.58 22.12 24.83
N HIS A 2 8.37 22.58 24.51
CA HIS A 2 7.30 21.67 24.09
C HIS A 2 7.61 21.20 22.67
N LYS A 3 7.94 19.92 22.49
CA LYS A 3 8.08 19.33 21.15
C LYS A 3 6.70 19.29 20.52
N VAL A 4 6.46 20.12 19.51
CA VAL A 4 5.26 20.00 18.68
C VAL A 4 5.39 18.67 17.92
N PRO A 5 4.41 17.77 18.01
CA PRO A 5 4.48 16.49 17.30
C PRO A 5 4.44 16.77 15.79
N LEU A 6 5.53 16.42 15.10
CA LEU A 6 5.59 16.54 13.65
C LEU A 6 4.60 15.53 13.04
N LYS A 7 3.74 16.03 12.16
CA LYS A 7 2.78 15.22 11.41
C LYS A 7 3.20 15.18 9.95
N LEU A 8 3.09 14.00 9.37
CA LEU A 8 3.37 13.74 7.97
C LEU A 8 2.05 13.54 7.24
N ASN A 9 1.91 14.15 6.07
CA ASN A 9 0.76 14.00 5.20
C ASN A 9 1.13 13.10 4.01
N ILE A 10 0.51 11.93 3.93
CA ILE A 10 0.73 10.94 2.87
C ILE A 10 -0.44 11.03 1.90
N ARG A 11 -0.14 11.21 0.61
CA ARG A 11 -1.19 11.25 -0.41
C ARG A 11 -1.92 9.93 -0.50
N ARG A 12 -3.24 9.98 -0.66
CA ARG A 12 -4.08 8.78 -0.71
C ARG A 12 -3.64 7.75 -1.78
N PRO A 13 -3.38 8.13 -3.05
CA PRO A 13 -2.96 7.17 -4.07
C PRO A 13 -1.63 6.48 -3.76
N VAL A 14 -0.69 7.21 -3.15
CA VAL A 14 0.62 6.67 -2.73
C VAL A 14 0.44 5.68 -1.59
N PHE A 15 -0.38 6.03 -0.59
CA PHE A 15 -0.69 5.14 0.51
C PHE A 15 -1.33 3.82 0.04
N ASP A 16 -2.28 3.90 -0.90
CA ASP A 16 -2.93 2.72 -1.46
C ASP A 16 -1.97 1.84 -2.25
N TRP A 17 -1.10 2.45 -3.05
CA TRP A 17 -0.04 1.73 -3.75
C TRP A 17 0.93 1.04 -2.78
N LEU A 18 1.35 1.73 -1.72
CA LEU A 18 2.22 1.18 -0.69
C LEU A 18 1.60 -0.04 0.02
N LEU A 19 0.31 0.03 0.35
CA LEU A 19 -0.41 -1.10 0.96
C LEU A 19 -0.56 -2.26 -0.01
N HIS A 20 -1.01 -1.98 -1.24
CA HIS A 20 -1.29 -3.00 -2.25
C HIS A 20 -0.03 -3.78 -2.61
N THR A 21 1.07 -3.07 -2.88
CA THR A 21 2.35 -3.71 -3.25
C THR A 21 3.05 -4.37 -2.08
N GLY A 22 2.78 -3.92 -0.85
CA GLY A 22 3.25 -4.56 0.37
C GLY A 22 2.44 -5.80 0.77
N GLY A 23 1.29 -6.05 0.12
CA GLY A 23 0.39 -7.16 0.49
C GLY A 23 -0.34 -6.97 1.82
N TRP A 24 -0.48 -5.72 2.27
CA TRP A 24 -1.10 -5.41 3.57
C TRP A 24 -2.52 -4.91 3.41
N SER A 25 -3.43 -5.36 4.28
CA SER A 25 -4.75 -4.75 4.40
C SER A 25 -4.72 -3.49 5.27
N SER A 26 -5.64 -2.57 4.98
CA SER A 26 -5.86 -1.36 5.79
C SER A 26 -6.14 -1.67 7.27
N LYS A 27 -6.80 -2.81 7.54
CA LYS A 27 -7.14 -3.25 8.90
C LYS A 27 -5.89 -3.69 9.66
N GLU A 28 -5.07 -4.57 9.07
CA GLU A 28 -3.84 -5.08 9.68
C GLU A 28 -2.89 -3.93 10.03
N ILE A 29 -2.70 -2.99 9.10
CA ILE A 29 -1.84 -1.83 9.34
C ILE A 29 -2.39 -0.92 10.43
N SER A 30 -3.71 -0.71 10.50
CA SER A 30 -4.30 0.08 11.59
C SER A 30 -4.03 -0.55 12.97
N GLU A 31 -4.13 -1.89 13.06
CA GLU A 31 -3.88 -2.65 14.29
C GLU A 31 -2.40 -2.66 14.67
N ALA A 32 -1.51 -2.74 13.69
CA ALA A 32 -0.07 -2.68 13.92
C ALA A 32 0.42 -1.29 14.32
N LEU A 33 -0.15 -0.22 13.76
CA LEU A 33 0.27 1.16 14.01
C LEU A 33 -0.30 1.74 15.30
N PHE A 34 -1.56 1.45 15.62
CA PHE A 34 -2.29 2.14 16.68
C PHE A 34 -2.83 1.17 17.72
N THR A 35 -2.45 1.42 18.98
CA THR A 35 -2.96 0.64 20.12
C THR A 35 -4.34 1.13 20.54
N LYS A 36 -4.58 2.44 20.49
CA LYS A 36 -5.85 3.04 20.93
C LYS A 36 -6.91 2.86 19.85
N ARG A 37 -8.11 2.41 20.27
CA ARG A 37 -9.26 2.21 19.38
C ARG A 37 -9.66 3.48 18.62
N ILE A 38 -9.68 4.63 19.30
CA ILE A 38 -10.08 5.91 18.71
C ILE A 38 -9.16 6.32 17.53
N GLU A 39 -7.87 6.04 17.64
CA GLU A 39 -6.88 6.35 16.61
C GLU A 39 -7.04 5.41 15.41
N ARG A 40 -7.28 4.11 15.67
CA ARG A 40 -7.59 3.13 14.62
C ARG A 40 -8.84 3.51 13.82
N GLU A 41 -9.92 3.84 14.51
CA GLU A 41 -11.18 4.22 13.85
C GLU A 41 -11.01 5.50 13.02
N GLY A 42 -10.29 6.51 13.55
CA GLY A 42 -9.97 7.72 12.80
C GLY A 42 -9.15 7.45 11.53
N PHE A 43 -8.15 6.58 11.64
CA PHE A 43 -7.31 6.17 10.52
C PHE A 43 -8.09 5.40 9.45
N LEU A 44 -8.87 4.39 9.85
CA LEU A 44 -9.74 3.63 8.94
C LEU A 44 -10.80 4.51 8.28
N ASN A 45 -11.35 5.49 9.00
CA ASN A 45 -12.29 6.43 8.42
C ASN A 45 -11.64 7.34 7.36
N ALA A 46 -10.39 7.78 7.58
CA ALA A 46 -9.65 8.55 6.59
C ALA A 46 -9.43 7.74 5.29
N ILE A 47 -9.09 6.46 5.45
CA ILE A 47 -8.96 5.49 4.35
C ILE A 47 -10.28 5.35 3.58
N ASN A 48 -11.38 5.05 4.28
CA ASN A 48 -12.69 4.81 3.69
C ASN A 48 -13.27 6.05 2.99
N THR A 49 -12.93 7.25 3.46
CA THR A 49 -13.37 8.51 2.87
C THR A 49 -12.46 9.00 1.74
N GLY A 50 -11.40 8.25 1.41
CA GLY A 50 -10.45 8.60 0.36
C GLY A 50 -9.61 9.85 0.67
N ARG A 51 -9.48 10.22 1.95
CA ARG A 51 -8.68 11.37 2.36
C ARG A 51 -7.19 11.01 2.43
N ASP A 52 -6.36 12.02 2.32
CA ASP A 52 -4.94 11.87 2.63
C ASP A 52 -4.72 11.44 4.08
N ILE A 53 -3.66 10.68 4.29
CA ILE A 53 -3.37 10.04 5.56
C ILE A 53 -2.41 10.92 6.36
N ILE A 54 -2.91 11.44 7.48
CA ILE A 54 -2.14 12.31 8.37
C ILE A 54 -1.76 11.53 9.63
N ILE A 55 -0.48 11.24 9.79
CA ILE A 55 0.04 10.49 10.94
C ILE A 55 1.25 11.17 11.57
N PRO A 56 1.52 10.97 12.87
CA PRO A 56 2.76 11.42 13.50
C PRO A 56 3.99 10.79 12.84
N LEU A 57 5.13 11.49 12.85
CA LEU A 57 6.39 10.97 12.28
C LEU A 57 6.77 9.59 12.83
N GLU A 58 6.64 9.37 14.14
CA GLU A 58 6.93 8.07 14.78
C GLU A 58 6.07 6.92 14.21
N LYS A 59 4.84 7.22 13.78
CA LYS A 59 3.95 6.24 13.13
C LYS A 59 4.30 6.05 11.66
N ALA A 60 4.78 7.10 11.01
CA ALA A 60 5.28 7.03 9.63
C ALA A 60 6.56 6.17 9.55
N GLU A 61 7.47 6.31 10.51
CA GLU A 61 8.66 5.45 10.65
C GLU A 61 8.26 3.99 10.84
N LYS A 62 7.35 3.72 11.78
CA LYS A 62 6.84 2.35 11.97
C LYS A 62 6.13 1.79 10.74
N LEU A 63 5.39 2.63 10.01
CA LEU A 63 4.70 2.22 8.78
C LEU A 63 5.71 1.73 7.74
N VAL A 64 6.81 2.45 7.53
CA VAL A 64 7.79 2.06 6.51
C VAL A 64 8.63 0.86 6.92
N GLU A 65 8.84 0.64 8.21
CA GLU A 65 9.38 -0.62 8.73
C GLU A 65 8.46 -1.81 8.41
N LEU A 66 7.15 -1.68 8.65
CA LEU A 66 6.17 -2.74 8.37
C LEU A 66 6.07 -3.05 6.87
N LEU A 67 6.19 -2.02 6.03
CA LEU A 67 6.11 -2.15 4.58
C LEU A 67 7.46 -2.51 3.93
N GLU A 68 8.54 -2.58 4.71
CA GLU A 68 9.91 -2.78 4.23
C GLU A 68 10.30 -1.76 3.12
N ARG A 69 9.92 -0.49 3.30
CA ARG A 69 10.17 0.61 2.37
C ARG A 69 11.05 1.69 2.98
N PRO A 70 11.75 2.50 2.17
CA PRO A 70 12.41 3.70 2.69
C PRO A 70 11.38 4.78 3.05
N LEU A 71 11.71 5.61 4.06
CA LEU A 71 10.85 6.72 4.50
C LEU A 71 10.52 7.70 3.37
N SER A 72 11.43 7.88 2.41
CA SER A 72 11.24 8.71 1.22
C SER A 72 10.03 8.30 0.37
N ALA A 73 9.62 7.03 0.41
CA ALA A 73 8.46 6.54 -0.35
C ALA A 73 7.14 7.20 0.09
N LEU A 74 7.05 7.70 1.33
CA LEU A 74 5.87 8.42 1.81
C LEU A 74 5.71 9.83 1.22
N PHE A 75 6.79 10.38 0.64
CA PHE A 75 6.83 11.74 0.11
C PHE A 75 6.63 11.80 -1.41
N LEU A 76 6.26 10.67 -2.04
CA LEU A 76 5.95 10.64 -3.46
C LEU A 76 4.74 11.52 -3.75
N SER A 77 4.79 12.24 -4.88
CA SER A 77 3.65 13.01 -5.39
C SER A 77 2.57 12.09 -5.96
N GLU A 78 2.95 10.94 -6.51
CA GLU A 78 2.07 9.97 -7.13
C GLU A 78 2.71 8.58 -7.04
N PRO A 79 1.90 7.51 -7.07
CA PRO A 79 2.45 6.16 -7.15
C PRO A 79 3.28 6.02 -8.44
N PRO A 80 4.41 5.30 -8.39
CA PRO A 80 5.20 5.04 -9.58
C PRO A 80 4.41 4.19 -10.57
N ASP A 81 4.64 4.44 -11.87
CA ASP A 81 4.10 3.59 -12.93
C ASP A 81 4.76 2.21 -12.85
N GLU A 82 3.98 1.21 -12.42
CA GLU A 82 4.42 -0.17 -12.47
C GLU A 82 4.17 -0.74 -13.86
N THR A 83 5.22 -1.33 -14.46
CA THR A 83 5.04 -2.13 -15.66
C THR A 83 4.06 -3.26 -15.36
N PRO A 84 3.07 -3.51 -16.23
CA PRO A 84 2.11 -4.59 -16.01
C PRO A 84 2.86 -5.90 -15.82
N LEU A 85 2.30 -6.79 -15.00
CA LEU A 85 2.83 -8.14 -14.84
C LEU A 85 3.02 -8.76 -16.23
N PRO A 86 4.15 -9.46 -16.45
CA PRO A 86 4.34 -10.20 -17.70
C PRO A 86 3.11 -11.05 -17.94
N LYS A 87 2.57 -11.02 -19.17
CA LYS A 87 1.52 -11.97 -19.54
C LYS A 87 2.03 -13.36 -19.23
N ASP A 88 1.24 -14.13 -18.50
CA ASP A 88 1.59 -15.51 -18.21
C ASP A 88 1.58 -16.29 -19.54
N PHE A 89 2.77 -16.54 -20.09
CA PHE A 89 2.95 -17.31 -21.32
C PHE A 89 3.03 -18.82 -21.03
N ARG A 90 2.75 -19.26 -19.79
CA ARG A 90 2.63 -20.70 -19.51
C ARG A 90 1.46 -21.25 -20.31
N TYR A 91 1.80 -21.91 -21.41
CA TYR A 91 0.90 -22.78 -22.14
C TYR A 91 0.49 -23.90 -21.18
N PHE A 92 -0.79 -23.97 -20.81
CA PHE A 92 -1.35 -25.18 -20.21
C PHE A 92 -1.67 -26.12 -21.38
N PRO A 93 -0.91 -27.21 -21.59
CA PRO A 93 -1.22 -28.18 -22.63
C PRO A 93 -2.38 -29.06 -22.14
N GLU A 94 -3.58 -28.51 -22.13
CA GLU A 94 -4.81 -29.26 -21.88
C GLU A 94 -5.81 -29.02 -23.01
N ASP A 95 -5.37 -29.23 -24.25
CA ASP A 95 -6.27 -29.76 -25.28
C ASP A 95 -5.48 -30.36 -26.46
N PRO A 96 -5.50 -31.69 -26.68
CA PRO A 96 -4.81 -32.34 -27.81
C PRO A 96 -5.46 -32.07 -29.18
N GLU A 97 -6.52 -31.26 -29.29
CA GLU A 97 -7.20 -31.02 -30.59
C GLU A 97 -6.75 -29.78 -31.38
N LEU A 98 -5.86 -28.93 -30.85
CA LEU A 98 -5.43 -27.71 -31.56
C LEU A 98 -4.22 -27.89 -32.50
N ASP A 99 -3.69 -29.11 -32.66
CA ASP A 99 -2.53 -29.39 -33.52
C ASP A 99 -2.90 -29.70 -34.99
N GLN A 100 -4.15 -29.46 -35.40
CA GLN A 100 -4.62 -29.77 -36.77
C GLN A 100 -4.84 -28.57 -37.68
N THR A 101 -4.33 -27.37 -37.36
CA THR A 101 -4.43 -26.21 -38.27
C THR A 101 -3.09 -25.64 -38.69
N VAL A 102 -2.10 -26.50 -38.96
CA VAL A 102 -1.02 -26.15 -39.91
C VAL A 102 -0.70 -27.37 -40.75
N ARG A 103 -1.46 -27.57 -41.85
CA ARG A 103 -0.97 -27.95 -43.18
C ARG A 103 -2.11 -28.03 -44.19
#